data_AF-A0AAU2N747-F1
#
_entry.id   AF-A0AAU2N747-F1
#
_cell.length_a   1.000
_cell.length_b   1.000
_cell.length_c   1.000
_cell.angle_alpha   90.00
_cell.angle_beta   90.00
_cell.angle_gamma   90.00
#
_symmetry.space_group_name_H-M   'P 1'
#
loop_
_entity.id
_entity.type
_entity.pdbx_description
1 polymer ?
#
loop_
_entity_poly.entity_id
_entity_poly.type
_entity_poly.pdbx_seq_one_letter_code
_entity_poly.pdbx_strand_id
1 'polypeptide(L)'
;MTDTTPSDQQVFADLRVLTAEYVSAVRALLAGIETPVARERAARLFTDQLLPDVAKAVKDIRTAAVGELRQGRTLREVSGLIGLSVPRVDQLLKGK
;
A
#
# COMPACT_ATOMS: atom_id res chain seq x y z
N MET A 1 30.99 8.74 -3.20
CA MET A 1 29.74 8.23 -2.61
C MET A 1 29.01 7.52 -3.73
N THR A 2 28.95 6.18 -3.70
CA THR A 2 28.19 5.40 -4.67
C THR A 2 26.76 5.28 -4.14
N ASP A 3 25.89 6.20 -4.57
CA ASP A 3 24.44 6.03 -4.40
C ASP A 3 24.00 4.92 -5.36
N THR A 4 24.15 3.68 -4.90
CA THR A 4 23.62 2.54 -5.62
C THR A 4 22.12 2.53 -5.41
N THR A 5 21.35 2.86 -6.45
CA THR A 5 19.90 2.70 -6.45
C THR A 5 19.56 1.26 -6.01
N PRO A 6 18.71 1.08 -4.98
CA PRO A 6 18.31 -0.25 -4.54
C PRO A 6 17.64 -1.02 -5.69
N SER A 7 17.85 -2.33 -5.78
CA SER A 7 17.10 -3.16 -6.71
C SER A 7 15.62 -3.24 -6.31
N ASP A 8 14.71 -3.45 -7.27
CA ASP A 8 13.27 -3.60 -6.98
C ASP A 8 12.99 -4.67 -5.91
N GLN A 9 13.76 -5.76 -5.94
CA GLN A 9 13.65 -6.83 -4.94
C GLN A 9 14.01 -6.33 -3.53
N GLN A 10 15.04 -5.48 -3.40
CA GLN A 10 15.40 -4.87 -2.14
C GLN A 10 14.31 -3.90 -1.67
N VAL A 11 13.79 -3.05 -2.55
CA VAL A 11 12.67 -2.12 -2.23
C VAL A 11 11.46 -2.89 -1.69
N PHE A 12 11.12 -4.03 -2.30
CA PHE A 12 10.01 -4.87 -1.80
C PHE A 12 10.33 -5.58 -0.49
N ALA A 13 11.59 -5.90 -0.20
CA ALA A 13 11.99 -6.45 1.09
C ALA A 13 11.89 -5.37 2.18
N ASP A 14 12.42 -4.19 1.92
CA ASP A 14 12.40 -3.05 2.84
C ASP A 14 10.98 -2.62 3.17
N LEU A 15 10.08 -2.56 2.17
CA LEU A 15 8.66 -2.26 2.38
C LEU A 15 8.00 -3.27 3.34
N ARG A 16 8.34 -4.56 3.23
CA ARG A 16 7.80 -5.60 4.13
C ARG A 16 8.29 -5.41 5.56
N VAL A 17 9.59 -5.13 5.73
CA VAL A 17 10.18 -4.87 7.06
C VAL A 17 9.52 -3.66 7.70
N LEU A 18 9.46 -2.54 6.97
CA LEU A 18 8.84 -1.30 7.45
C LEU A 18 7.37 -1.50 7.84
N THR A 19 6.61 -2.26 7.03
CA THR A 19 5.20 -2.56 7.33
C THR A 19 5.09 -3.40 8.61
N ALA A 20 5.96 -4.39 8.80
CA ALA A 20 5.97 -5.22 10.00
C ALA A 20 6.30 -4.40 11.26
N GLU A 21 7.27 -3.50 11.18
CA GLU A 21 7.63 -2.59 12.27
C GLU A 21 6.47 -1.65 12.62
N TYR A 22 5.83 -1.05 11.62
CA TYR A 22 4.65 -0.21 11.81
C TYR A 22 3.52 -0.95 12.53
N VAL A 23 3.16 -2.15 12.06
CA VAL A 23 2.09 -2.96 12.67
C VAL A 23 2.46 -3.36 14.11
N SER A 24 3.73 -3.71 14.34
CA SER A 24 4.23 -4.03 15.68
C SER A 24 4.10 -2.82 16.62
N ALA A 25 4.48 -1.62 16.16
CA ALA A 25 4.36 -0.39 16.93
C ALA A 25 2.90 -0.05 17.27
N VAL A 26 1.97 -0.16 16.31
CA VAL A 26 0.54 0.04 16.55
C VAL A 26 0.02 -0.95 17.59
N ARG A 27 0.37 -2.23 17.46
CA ARG A 27 -0.03 -3.26 18.43
C ARG A 27 0.51 -2.98 19.83
N ALA A 28 1.77 -2.55 19.95
CA ALA A 28 2.38 -2.20 21.23
C ALA A 28 1.66 -1.02 21.90
N LEU A 29 1.33 0.02 21.13
CA LEU A 29 0.57 1.17 21.62
C LEU A 29 -0.81 0.74 22.14
N LEU A 30 -1.55 -0.07 21.38
CA LEU A 30 -2.86 -0.56 21.79
C LEU A 30 -2.78 -1.44 23.04
N ALA A 31 -1.77 -2.31 23.14
CA ALA A 31 -1.55 -3.15 24.31
C ALA A 31 -1.24 -2.33 25.57
N GLY A 32 -0.58 -1.18 25.43
CA GLY A 32 -0.26 -0.27 26.53
C GLY A 32 -1.46 0.52 27.09
N ILE A 33 -2.61 0.50 26.43
CA ILE A 33 -3.82 1.18 26.92
C ILE A 33 -4.45 0.35 28.04
N GLU A 34 -4.42 0.84 29.27
CA GLU A 34 -4.88 0.11 30.47
C GLU A 34 -6.38 -0.19 30.46
N THR A 35 -7.21 0.81 30.13
CA THR A 35 -8.66 0.66 30.17
C THR A 35 -9.17 -0.13 28.96
N PRO A 36 -9.89 -1.26 29.15
CA PRO A 36 -10.41 -2.07 28.04
C PRO A 36 -11.28 -1.27 27.05
N VAL A 37 -12.10 -0.35 27.56
CA VAL A 37 -12.95 0.53 26.74
C VAL A 37 -12.11 1.47 25.87
N ALA A 38 -11.04 2.07 26.43
CA ALA A 38 -10.17 2.95 25.67
C ALA A 38 -9.37 2.17 24.61
N ARG A 39 -8.93 0.96 24.96
CA ARG A 39 -8.22 0.06 24.04
C ARG A 39 -9.09 -0.33 22.84
N GLU A 40 -10.34 -0.71 23.09
CA GLU A 40 -11.31 -1.03 22.04
C GLU A 40 -11.56 0.17 21.13
N ARG A 41 -11.82 1.36 21.70
CA ARG A 41 -12.05 2.58 20.91
C ARG A 41 -10.86 2.94 20.03
N ALA A 42 -9.64 2.81 20.56
CA ALA A 42 -8.41 3.08 19.81
C ALA A 42 -8.20 2.04 18.69
N ALA A 43 -8.48 0.76 18.96
CA ALA A 43 -8.42 -0.28 17.93
C ALA A 43 -9.43 -0.01 16.81
N ARG A 44 -10.69 0.34 17.15
CA ARG A 44 -11.71 0.69 16.17
C ARG A 44 -11.37 1.94 15.37
N LEU A 45 -10.80 2.97 16.01
CA LEU A 45 -10.28 4.15 15.32
C LEU A 45 -9.26 3.76 14.25
N PHE A 46 -8.31 2.89 14.62
CA PHE A 46 -7.31 2.40 13.69
C PHE A 46 -7.92 1.62 12.53
N THR A 47 -8.82 0.67 12.79
CA THR A 47 -9.40 -0.18 11.74
C THR A 47 -10.37 0.55 10.83
N ASP A 48 -11.19 1.43 11.38
CA ASP A 48 -12.35 1.95 10.67
C ASP A 48 -12.09 3.33 10.07
N GLN A 49 -11.09 4.05 10.57
CA GLN A 49 -10.78 5.41 10.13
C GLN A 49 -9.37 5.50 9.53
N LEU A 50 -8.35 5.00 10.23
CA LEU A 50 -6.96 5.18 9.78
C LEU A 50 -6.57 4.22 8.65
N LEU A 51 -6.90 2.92 8.77
CA LEU A 51 -6.57 1.93 7.74
C LEU A 51 -7.20 2.23 6.37
N PRO A 52 -8.48 2.67 6.27
CA PRO A 52 -9.06 3.04 4.99
C PRO A 52 -8.31 4.19 4.28
N ASP A 53 -7.85 5.19 5.03
CA ASP A 53 -7.08 6.30 4.47
C ASP A 53 -5.72 5.83 3.93
N VAL A 54 -5.04 4.94 4.66
CA VAL A 54 -3.80 4.30 4.17
C VAL A 54 -4.08 3.49 2.90
N ALA A 55 -5.14 2.69 2.89
CA ALA A 55 -5.52 1.87 1.73
C ALA A 55 -5.82 2.75 0.50
N LYS A 56 -6.48 3.90 0.71
CA LYS A 56 -6.74 4.88 -0.34
C LYS A 56 -5.44 5.48 -0.89
N ALA A 57 -4.53 5.93 -0.02
CA ALA A 57 -3.24 6.49 -0.45
C ALA A 57 -2.40 5.48 -1.27
N VAL A 58 -2.37 4.21 -0.84
CA VAL A 58 -1.69 3.14 -1.59
C VAL A 58 -2.38 2.88 -2.93
N LYS A 59 -3.72 2.92 -2.99
CA LYS A 59 -4.46 2.79 -4.26
C LYS A 59 -4.11 3.92 -5.22
N ASP A 60 -3.99 5.16 -4.74
CA ASP A 60 -3.65 6.32 -5.57
C ASP A 60 -2.25 6.17 -6.21
N ILE A 61 -1.26 5.70 -5.43
CA ILE A 61 0.09 5.37 -5.95
C ILE A 61 0.01 4.32 -7.07
N ARG A 62 -0.79 3.27 -6.87
CA ARG A 62 -0.98 2.22 -7.89
C ARG A 62 -1.63 2.77 -9.16
N THR A 63 -2.67 3.60 -9.02
CA THR A 63 -3.34 4.22 -10.15
C THR A 63 -2.39 5.14 -10.93
N ALA A 64 -1.58 5.94 -10.23
CA ALA A 64 -0.57 6.79 -10.84
C ALA A 64 0.46 5.98 -11.64
N ALA A 65 1.04 4.93 -11.04
CA ALA A 65 2.02 4.06 -11.70
C ALA A 65 1.44 3.36 -12.95
N VAL A 66 0.20 2.87 -12.89
CA VAL A 66 -0.46 2.30 -14.08
C VAL A 66 -0.74 3.36 -15.13
N GLY A 67 -1.08 4.59 -14.71
CA GLY A 67 -1.23 5.76 -15.58
C GLY A 67 0.04 6.07 -16.36
N GLU A 68 1.19 6.08 -15.69
CA GLU A 68 2.51 6.27 -16.31
C GLU A 68 2.82 5.16 -17.30
N LEU A 69 2.62 3.88 -16.92
CA LEU A 69 2.86 2.74 -17.80
C LEU A 69 1.98 2.78 -19.06
N ARG A 70 0.75 3.26 -18.94
CA ARG A 70 -0.24 3.37 -20.03
C ARG A 70 0.17 4.39 -21.09
N GLN A 71 1.05 5.34 -20.78
CA GLN A 71 1.57 6.31 -21.76
C GLN A 71 2.38 5.55 -22.81
N GLY A 72 1.89 5.54 -24.05
CA GLY A 72 2.55 4.85 -25.17
C GLY A 72 2.36 3.32 -25.20
N ARG A 73 1.54 2.73 -24.32
CA ARG A 73 1.24 1.27 -24.30
C ARG A 73 -0.26 1.00 -24.30
N THR A 74 -0.69 -0.08 -24.91
CA THR A 74 -2.06 -0.61 -24.82
C THR A 74 -2.34 -1.23 -23.44
N LEU A 75 -3.61 -1.41 -23.10
CA LEU A 75 -4.00 -2.09 -21.85
C LEU A 75 -3.46 -3.53 -21.78
N ARG A 76 -3.35 -4.22 -22.92
CA ARG A 76 -2.84 -5.60 -22.98
C ARG A 76 -1.34 -5.65 -22.68
N GLU A 77 -0.57 -4.71 -23.20
CA GLU A 77 0.87 -4.61 -22.92
C GLU A 77 1.12 -4.29 -21.45
N VAL A 78 0.41 -3.30 -20.88
CA VAL A 78 0.52 -2.98 -19.45
C VAL A 78 0.12 -4.17 -18.59
N SER A 79 -0.98 -4.86 -18.93
CA SER A 79 -1.44 -6.09 -18.28
C SER A 79 -0.35 -7.17 -18.26
N GLY A 80 0.34 -7.38 -19.38
CA GLY A 80 1.46 -8.31 -19.48
C GLY A 80 2.66 -7.90 -18.61
N LEU A 81 2.98 -6.61 -18.53
CA LEU A 81 4.11 -6.11 -17.74
C LEU A 81 3.92 -6.29 -16.23
N ILE A 82 2.72 -6.00 -15.72
CA ILE A 82 2.45 -5.98 -14.27
C ILE A 82 1.75 -7.23 -13.75
N GLY A 83 1.50 -8.22 -14.61
CA GLY A 83 0.90 -9.50 -14.24
C GLY A 83 -0.56 -9.40 -13.77
N LEU A 84 -1.30 -8.38 -14.20
CA LEU A 84 -2.72 -8.20 -13.88
C LEU A 84 -3.60 -8.46 -15.11
N SER A 85 -4.86 -8.83 -14.91
CA SER A 85 -5.81 -8.94 -16.02
C SER A 85 -6.14 -7.57 -16.62
N VAL A 86 -6.42 -7.51 -17.93
CA VAL A 86 -6.80 -6.27 -18.63
C VAL A 86 -7.97 -5.53 -17.93
N PRO A 87 -9.07 -6.18 -17.49
CA PRO A 87 -10.12 -5.50 -16.74
C PRO A 87 -9.62 -4.87 -15.44
N ARG A 88 -8.65 -5.50 -14.76
CA ARG A 88 -8.10 -4.96 -13.52
C ARG A 88 -7.24 -3.72 -13.77
N VAL A 89 -6.48 -3.70 -14.86
CA VAL A 89 -5.72 -2.51 -15.30
C VAL A 89 -6.68 -1.35 -15.62
N ASP A 90 -7.76 -1.63 -16.35
CA ASP A 90 -8.80 -0.64 -16.67
C ASP A 90 -9.48 -0.07 -15.42
N GLN A 91 -9.80 -0.91 -14.43
CA GLN A 91 -10.35 -0.46 -13.14
C GLN A 91 -9.39 0.48 -12.40
N LEU A 92 -8.10 0.14 -12.34
CA LEU A 92 -7.08 0.97 -11.68
C LEU A 92 -7.00 2.36 -12.32
N LEU A 93 -7.00 2.44 -13.65
CA LEU A 93 -6.99 3.73 -14.38
C LEU A 93 -8.26 4.55 -14.15
N LYS A 94 -9.40 3.89 -13.90
CA LYS A 94 -10.67 4.54 -13.57
C LYS A 94 -10.80 4.91 -12.09
N GLY A 95 -9.78 4.66 -11.28
CA GLY A 95 -9.82 4.86 -9.83
C GLY A 95 -10.81 3.93 -9.11
N LYS A 96 -11.15 2.78 -9.71
CA LYS A 96 -12.14 1.81 -9.19
C LYS A 96 -11.47 0.68 -8.40
#